data_AF-A0A1J3IMX8-F1
#
_entry.id   AF-A0A1J3IMX8-F1
#
_cell.length_a   1.000
_cell.length_b   1.000
_cell.length_c   1.000
_cell.angle_alpha   90.00
_cell.angle_beta   90.00
_cell.angle_gamma   90.00
#
_symmetry.space_group_name_H-M   'P 1'
#
loop_
_entity.id
_entity.type
_entity.pdbx_description
1 polymer ?
#
loop_
_entity_poly.entity_id
_entity_poly.type
_entity_poly.pdbx_seq_one_letter_code
_entity_poly.pdbx_strand_id
1 'polypeptide(L)'
;RTCWERGKSGITCGSLSHSPHTVRLLLSSQHVRPNLCFTVHSPLSASFTDLSSPKSMSLLIKSSYVSHLNHFQPRNSKSSSFTDQIPSRLSFVSSFNHNPFANLVYKRNPTMQSLSSSPSSMAVKSSLIDPDGGELVELVVPESQIELKKAESESMPKVKLTQIDLEWVHVISEGWASPLKGFMREDEYLQSLHFNSLRLKDGSLVNMSLPIVLAIDDHTKEQIGLSRNVALVSPQGDIIGSLRSVEIYKHNKEERIARTWGTTSPGLPYVEECINPSGNWLIGGDLQVFKPIKYNDGLDHYRLSPKQLRKEFDRRKADAVFAFQLRNPVHNGHALLMNDTRNRLLEMGYKNPVLLLHPLGGFTKADDVPLDVRMEQHSKVLEDGVLDPETTIVSIFPSPMHYAGPTEVQWHAKARINAGANFYIVGRDPAGMGHPTEKRDLYDPDHGKKVLSMAPGLEKLNILPFRVAAYDTIEKKMAFFDPSRAKEFLFISGTKMRTYARTGENPPDGFMCPSGWNVLVKYYESLQESEESAKQPAVVAA
;
A
#
# COMPACT_ATOMS: atom_id res chain seq x y z
N ARG A 1 35.88 36.59 31.22
CA ARG A 1 36.42 37.77 31.96
C ARG A 1 36.83 38.83 30.93
N THR A 2 36.96 40.12 31.30
CA THR A 2 37.32 41.29 30.42
C THR A 2 36.48 41.43 29.12
N CYS A 3 35.47 42.28 28.96
CA CYS A 3 35.00 43.52 29.62
C CYS A 3 35.74 44.83 29.22
N TRP A 4 35.02 45.74 28.54
CA TRP A 4 34.89 47.22 28.70
C TRP A 4 33.83 47.70 27.65
N GLU A 5 32.76 48.48 27.96
CA GLU A 5 32.65 49.90 28.37
C GLU A 5 32.92 50.90 27.21
N ARG A 6 32.14 51.95 26.87
CA ARG A 6 30.87 52.63 27.32
C ARG A 6 30.27 53.40 26.10
N GLY A 7 29.04 53.96 26.06
CA GLY A 7 27.86 53.94 26.96
C GLY A 7 27.04 55.27 26.96
N LYS A 8 25.71 55.20 27.25
CA LYS A 8 24.74 56.32 27.52
C LYS A 8 24.35 57.21 26.31
N SER A 9 23.18 57.89 26.21
CA SER A 9 21.83 57.90 26.85
C SER A 9 20.93 58.91 26.07
N GLY A 10 19.59 59.03 26.14
CA GLY A 10 18.51 58.42 26.94
C GLY A 10 17.18 59.24 26.80
N ILE A 11 16.24 59.14 27.77
CA ILE A 11 14.98 59.93 27.93
C ILE A 11 13.79 59.51 27.01
N THR A 12 12.55 59.84 27.41
CA THR A 12 11.29 59.14 27.07
C THR A 12 10.05 60.03 26.82
N CYS A 13 9.16 59.59 25.92
CA CYS A 13 7.69 59.84 25.81
C CYS A 13 7.11 61.25 25.63
N GLY A 14 6.16 61.41 24.69
CA GLY A 14 5.23 62.56 24.65
C GLY A 14 4.26 62.66 23.44
N SER A 15 2.96 62.44 23.70
CA SER A 15 1.74 62.94 23.00
C SER A 15 1.38 62.52 21.54
N LEU A 16 0.13 62.88 21.14
CA LEU A 16 -0.60 62.50 19.91
C LEU A 16 -1.25 63.74 19.24
N SER A 17 -1.48 63.74 17.90
CA SER A 17 -2.71 64.30 17.28
C SER A 17 -2.89 64.15 15.73
N HIS A 18 -4.05 63.60 15.33
CA HIS A 18 -4.99 64.03 14.26
C HIS A 18 -4.67 64.10 12.73
N SER A 19 -5.33 63.20 11.97
CA SER A 19 -6.21 63.45 10.78
C SER A 19 -5.64 63.99 9.44
N PRO A 20 -6.41 64.09 8.31
CA PRO A 20 -7.79 63.61 8.00
C PRO A 20 -8.02 62.95 6.58
N HIS A 21 -9.30 62.62 6.25
CA HIS A 21 -9.93 62.49 4.90
C HIS A 21 -9.67 61.23 4.02
N THR A 22 -10.58 60.71 3.15
CA THR A 22 -12.00 61.01 2.76
C THR A 22 -12.64 59.81 1.97
N VAL A 23 -13.94 59.89 1.59
CA VAL A 23 -14.75 59.04 0.64
C VAL A 23 -15.72 58.03 1.30
N ARG A 24 -16.98 57.80 0.89
CA ARG A 24 -18.08 58.64 0.31
C ARG A 24 -19.43 57.86 0.45
N LEU A 25 -20.58 58.53 0.44
CA LEU A 25 -21.92 57.99 0.76
C LEU A 25 -22.88 57.93 -0.46
N LEU A 26 -23.82 56.97 -0.48
CA LEU A 26 -25.13 56.89 -1.17
C LEU A 26 -25.84 55.59 -0.65
N LEU A 27 -26.95 55.60 0.09
CA LEU A 27 -28.38 55.66 -0.35
C LEU A 27 -28.76 54.55 -1.35
N SER A 28 -29.83 53.75 -1.18
CA SER A 28 -30.95 53.71 -0.19
C SER A 28 -31.52 52.24 -0.11
N SER A 29 -32.68 51.83 0.44
CA SER A 29 -33.94 52.50 0.83
C SER A 29 -34.64 51.89 2.09
N GLN A 30 -35.64 51.00 1.94
CA GLN A 30 -36.62 50.62 2.98
C GLN A 30 -37.25 49.23 2.75
N HIS A 31 -37.56 48.49 3.84
CA HIS A 31 -38.90 47.87 4.04
C HIS A 31 -39.13 47.43 5.51
N VAL A 32 -40.31 46.89 5.81
CA VAL A 32 -40.99 47.07 7.11
C VAL A 32 -41.08 45.79 7.98
N ARG A 33 -41.04 46.00 9.30
CA ARG A 33 -41.19 45.05 10.43
C ARG A 33 -42.63 44.45 10.51
N PRO A 34 -42.87 43.27 11.13
CA PRO A 34 -42.87 43.21 12.61
C PRO A 34 -42.45 41.92 13.33
N ASN A 35 -41.80 42.15 14.48
CA ASN A 35 -42.01 41.51 15.79
C ASN A 35 -42.18 39.99 15.93
N LEU A 36 -41.24 39.39 16.68
CA LEU A 36 -41.58 38.57 17.84
C LEU A 36 -40.52 38.79 18.93
N CYS A 37 -40.96 38.99 20.17
CA CYS A 37 -40.08 39.11 21.34
C CYS A 37 -39.86 37.73 21.97
N PHE A 38 -38.74 37.53 22.67
CA PHE A 38 -38.75 37.27 24.11
C PHE A 38 -37.37 37.53 24.74
N THR A 39 -37.29 37.45 26.07
CA THR A 39 -36.41 38.31 26.88
C THR A 39 -35.16 37.60 27.41
N VAL A 40 -34.08 38.36 27.58
CA VAL A 40 -32.82 37.94 28.24
C VAL A 40 -33.03 37.71 29.74
N HIS A 41 -32.41 36.64 30.27
CA HIS A 41 -31.97 36.60 31.67
C HIS A 41 -30.63 35.85 31.82
N SER A 42 -29.59 36.61 32.18
CA SER A 42 -28.54 36.16 33.10
C SER A 42 -28.84 36.80 34.47
N PRO A 43 -28.22 36.35 35.59
CA PRO A 43 -26.93 36.96 35.94
C PRO A 43 -25.95 36.09 36.75
N LEU A 44 -24.76 36.68 36.95
CA LEU A 44 -23.83 36.51 38.07
C LEU A 44 -22.91 35.29 38.15
N SER A 45 -21.82 35.54 38.89
CA SER A 45 -20.56 34.83 38.88
C SER A 45 -20.06 34.57 40.31
N ALA A 46 -19.38 33.45 40.53
CA ALA A 46 -18.47 33.28 41.66
C ALA A 46 -17.30 32.38 41.25
N SER A 47 -16.08 32.77 41.61
CA SER A 47 -14.85 31.99 41.43
C SER A 47 -14.25 31.69 42.80
N PHE A 48 -13.62 30.52 43.01
CA PHE A 48 -12.38 30.37 43.81
C PHE A 48 -11.77 28.95 43.70
N THR A 49 -10.48 28.93 43.32
CA THR A 49 -9.38 27.96 43.63
C THR A 49 -9.61 26.44 43.80
N ASP A 50 -8.83 25.70 42.99
CA ASP A 50 -8.05 24.48 43.30
C ASP A 50 -8.41 23.57 44.49
N LEU A 51 -8.58 22.27 44.18
CA LEU A 51 -8.05 21.15 44.98
C LEU A 51 -7.86 19.91 44.08
N SER A 52 -7.10 18.91 44.55
CA SER A 52 -6.33 18.00 43.68
C SER A 52 -6.79 16.53 43.64
N SER A 53 -6.18 15.78 42.71
CA SER A 53 -6.26 14.33 42.44
C SER A 53 -7.47 13.81 41.62
N PRO A 54 -7.24 13.06 40.52
CA PRO A 54 -8.28 12.30 39.83
C PRO A 54 -8.45 10.91 40.48
N LYS A 55 -9.65 10.61 41.00
CA LYS A 55 -10.02 9.24 41.39
C LYS A 55 -10.55 8.47 40.19
N SER A 56 -10.07 7.24 40.02
CA SER A 56 -10.60 6.31 39.01
C SER A 56 -12.07 5.97 39.29
N MET A 57 -12.91 6.03 38.25
CA MET A 57 -14.22 5.38 38.22
C MET A 57 -14.18 4.24 37.19
N SER A 58 -14.21 3.00 37.66
CA SER A 58 -14.42 1.83 36.83
C SER A 58 -15.91 1.55 36.66
N LEU A 59 -16.40 1.51 35.41
CA LEU A 59 -17.80 1.18 35.12
C LEU A 59 -18.02 -0.34 35.26
N LEU A 60 -18.88 -0.74 36.21
CA LEU A 60 -19.21 -2.14 36.45
C LEU A 60 -20.32 -2.63 35.50
N ILE A 61 -19.95 -3.08 34.31
CA ILE A 61 -20.86 -3.76 33.39
C ILE A 61 -20.99 -5.24 33.82
N LYS A 62 -22.18 -5.62 34.31
CA LYS A 62 -22.51 -7.03 34.55
C LYS A 62 -22.73 -7.75 33.22
N SER A 63 -21.86 -8.70 32.89
CA SER A 63 -22.10 -9.69 31.83
C SER A 63 -22.52 -11.02 32.46
N SER A 64 -23.72 -11.50 32.13
CA SER A 64 -24.27 -12.76 32.62
C SER A 64 -24.10 -13.87 31.59
N TYR A 65 -22.97 -14.55 31.60
CA TYR A 65 -22.76 -15.80 30.85
C TYR A 65 -23.08 -17.02 31.71
N VAL A 66 -23.98 -17.88 31.22
CA VAL A 66 -24.24 -19.19 31.80
C VAL A 66 -23.27 -20.19 31.18
N SER A 67 -22.49 -20.87 32.00
CA SER A 67 -21.60 -21.97 31.58
C SER A 67 -21.87 -23.22 32.43
N HIS A 68 -22.33 -24.29 31.79
CA HIS A 68 -22.46 -25.60 32.44
C HIS A 68 -21.11 -26.30 32.46
N LEU A 69 -20.52 -26.44 33.66
CA LEU A 69 -19.35 -27.26 33.92
C LEU A 69 -19.74 -28.54 34.66
N ASN A 70 -19.52 -29.70 34.02
CA ASN A 70 -19.51 -30.98 34.71
C ASN A 70 -18.07 -31.33 35.12
N HIS A 71 -17.83 -31.49 36.42
CA HIS A 71 -16.56 -31.98 36.94
C HIS A 71 -16.43 -33.50 36.77
N PHE A 72 -15.22 -33.97 36.45
CA PHE A 72 -14.69 -35.23 36.97
C PHE A 72 -13.18 -35.11 37.23
N GLN A 73 -12.68 -35.78 38.27
CA GLN A 73 -11.30 -35.64 38.76
C GLN A 73 -10.35 -36.69 38.16
N PRO A 74 -9.07 -36.36 37.95
CA PRO A 74 -8.00 -37.35 37.77
C PRO A 74 -7.44 -37.82 39.13
N ARG A 75 -7.01 -39.09 39.21
CA ARG A 75 -6.19 -39.64 40.32
C ARG A 75 -4.77 -39.97 39.83
N ASN A 76 -3.78 -39.78 40.70
CA ASN A 76 -2.39 -40.14 40.45
C ASN A 76 -2.11 -41.64 40.63
N SER A 77 -1.27 -42.21 39.77
CA SER A 77 -0.34 -43.31 40.10
C SER A 77 0.85 -43.30 39.11
N LYS A 78 1.93 -44.04 39.36
CA LYS A 78 3.24 -43.86 38.70
C LYS A 78 3.70 -45.05 37.84
N SER A 79 4.37 -44.71 36.73
CA SER A 79 5.56 -45.37 36.14
C SER A 79 5.66 -46.91 36.03
N SER A 80 5.84 -47.39 34.80
CA SER A 80 7.03 -48.19 34.42
C SER A 80 7.11 -48.35 32.89
N SER A 81 8.24 -48.86 32.40
CA SER A 81 8.64 -48.97 30.98
C SER A 81 8.74 -50.43 30.52
N PHE A 82 8.43 -50.73 29.24
CA PHE A 82 9.35 -51.38 28.28
C PHE A 82 8.72 -51.45 26.87
N THR A 83 9.36 -52.15 25.92
CA THR A 83 9.17 -52.02 24.47
C THR A 83 8.43 -53.18 23.78
N ASP A 84 7.97 -52.89 22.56
CA ASP A 84 7.90 -53.76 21.37
C ASP A 84 6.77 -54.80 21.14
N GLN A 85 6.59 -55.01 19.82
CA GLN A 85 5.98 -56.13 19.07
C GLN A 85 4.45 -56.21 18.83
N ILE A 86 4.18 -56.46 17.54
CA ILE A 86 2.91 -56.75 16.83
C ILE A 86 2.78 -58.28 16.73
N PRO A 87 1.60 -58.92 16.95
CA PRO A 87 0.89 -59.52 15.79
C PRO A 87 -0.64 -59.78 15.87
N SER A 88 -1.37 -59.17 14.93
CA SER A 88 -2.29 -59.84 13.98
C SER A 88 -3.72 -60.38 14.35
N ARG A 89 -4.62 -60.20 13.35
CA ARG A 89 -5.81 -60.99 12.93
C ARG A 89 -7.19 -60.86 13.62
N LEU A 90 -8.21 -61.03 12.75
CA LEU A 90 -9.69 -61.14 12.89
C LEU A 90 -10.48 -59.83 12.62
N SER A 91 -11.62 -59.78 11.92
CA SER A 91 -12.19 -60.57 10.77
C SER A 91 -13.49 -59.87 10.27
N PHE A 92 -14.00 -60.23 9.08
CA PHE A 92 -15.28 -59.77 8.48
C PHE A 92 -16.49 -59.84 9.45
N VAL A 93 -17.60 -59.09 9.29
CA VAL A 93 -18.62 -59.16 8.20
C VAL A 93 -19.47 -57.87 8.11
N SER A 94 -20.03 -57.58 6.92
CA SER A 94 -21.02 -56.52 6.63
C SER A 94 -22.48 -57.01 6.58
N SER A 95 -23.46 -56.14 6.86
CA SER A 95 -24.88 -56.38 6.58
C SER A 95 -25.54 -55.22 5.81
N PHE A 96 -26.37 -55.55 4.82
CA PHE A 96 -27.14 -54.63 3.97
C PHE A 96 -28.47 -54.21 4.62
N ASN A 97 -29.14 -53.19 4.05
CA ASN A 97 -30.59 -53.13 4.12
C ASN A 97 -31.26 -52.56 2.85
N HIS A 98 -32.12 -53.39 2.26
CA HIS A 98 -33.12 -53.27 1.18
C HIS A 98 -33.18 -52.18 0.08
N ASN A 99 -33.90 -52.58 -0.98
CA ASN A 99 -34.17 -51.96 -2.29
C ASN A 99 -35.71 -51.94 -2.49
N PRO A 100 -36.28 -51.14 -3.41
CA PRO A 100 -37.10 -51.78 -4.44
C PRO A 100 -36.96 -51.21 -5.87
N PHE A 101 -37.17 -52.11 -6.86
CA PHE A 101 -37.04 -51.89 -8.30
C PHE A 101 -38.23 -51.15 -8.95
N ALA A 102 -37.96 -50.53 -10.12
CA ALA A 102 -38.88 -50.57 -11.27
C ALA A 102 -38.11 -50.54 -12.61
N ASN A 103 -38.58 -51.37 -13.56
CA ASN A 103 -38.02 -51.58 -14.92
C ASN A 103 -38.24 -50.34 -15.83
N LEU A 104 -37.53 -50.12 -16.95
CA LEU A 104 -37.53 -50.96 -18.17
C LEU A 104 -36.28 -50.80 -19.07
N VAL A 105 -36.11 -51.75 -20.00
CA VAL A 105 -35.02 -51.83 -20.99
C VAL A 105 -35.62 -51.93 -22.40
N TYR A 106 -35.07 -51.25 -23.42
CA TYR A 106 -34.89 -51.83 -24.78
C TYR A 106 -34.05 -51.01 -25.80
N LYS A 107 -33.03 -51.69 -26.36
CA LYS A 107 -32.47 -51.65 -27.74
C LYS A 107 -32.32 -50.31 -28.50
N ARG A 108 -31.06 -50.00 -28.90
CA ARG A 108 -30.52 -50.38 -30.24
C ARG A 108 -28.98 -50.22 -30.33
N ASN A 109 -28.39 -50.74 -31.41
CA ASN A 109 -26.94 -50.86 -31.63
C ASN A 109 -26.28 -49.54 -32.06
N PRO A 110 -24.98 -49.33 -31.79
CA PRO A 110 -24.21 -48.20 -32.33
C PRO A 110 -23.74 -48.43 -33.77
N THR A 111 -23.73 -47.36 -34.58
CA THR A 111 -23.04 -47.32 -35.87
C THR A 111 -21.64 -46.75 -35.67
N MET A 112 -20.59 -47.37 -36.21
CA MET A 112 -19.27 -46.76 -36.24
C MET A 112 -19.21 -45.64 -37.29
N GLN A 113 -18.78 -44.45 -36.86
CA GLN A 113 -18.01 -43.53 -37.69
C GLN A 113 -16.95 -42.86 -36.82
N SER A 114 -15.72 -42.83 -37.33
CA SER A 114 -14.56 -42.22 -36.69
C SER A 114 -14.49 -40.72 -36.97
N LEU A 115 -13.90 -39.95 -36.06
CA LEU A 115 -13.02 -38.83 -36.43
C LEU A 115 -11.97 -38.60 -35.34
N SER A 116 -10.83 -38.05 -35.74
CA SER A 116 -9.59 -38.03 -34.95
C SER A 116 -9.58 -36.96 -33.87
N SER A 117 -9.39 -37.36 -32.61
CA SER A 117 -8.97 -36.46 -31.54
C SER A 117 -7.44 -36.29 -31.55
N SER A 118 -6.96 -35.12 -31.99
CA SER A 118 -5.57 -34.71 -31.75
C SER A 118 -5.27 -34.74 -30.24
N PRO A 119 -4.06 -35.13 -29.80
CA PRO A 119 -3.70 -35.08 -28.39
C PRO A 119 -3.69 -33.62 -27.94
N SER A 120 -4.68 -33.24 -27.13
CA SER A 120 -4.67 -31.96 -26.42
C SER A 120 -3.37 -31.89 -25.62
N SER A 121 -2.55 -30.86 -25.86
CA SER A 121 -1.35 -30.65 -25.06
C SER A 121 -1.76 -30.42 -23.62
N MET A 122 -1.39 -31.36 -22.74
CA MET A 122 -1.48 -31.13 -21.30
C MET A 122 -0.61 -29.91 -20.97
N ALA A 123 -1.24 -28.76 -20.87
CA ALA A 123 -0.58 -27.53 -20.45
C ALA A 123 -0.02 -27.79 -19.05
N VAL A 124 1.31 -27.84 -18.95
CA VAL A 124 2.00 -27.92 -17.66
C VAL A 124 1.52 -26.72 -16.85
N LYS A 125 0.77 -26.97 -15.77
CA LYS A 125 0.32 -25.89 -14.90
C LYS A 125 1.56 -25.15 -14.40
N SER A 126 1.55 -23.84 -14.58
CA SER A 126 2.64 -22.97 -14.15
C SER A 126 2.90 -23.13 -12.64
N SER A 127 4.17 -23.01 -12.26
CA SER A 127 4.67 -22.98 -10.88
C SER A 127 4.31 -21.69 -10.12
N LEU A 128 3.72 -20.71 -10.82
CA LEU A 128 3.27 -19.44 -10.25
C LEU A 128 2.06 -19.63 -9.32
N ILE A 129 1.94 -18.75 -8.33
CA ILE A 129 0.80 -18.76 -7.40
C ILE A 129 -0.49 -18.31 -8.10
N ASP A 130 -1.64 -18.92 -7.77
CA ASP A 130 -2.93 -18.49 -8.30
C ASP A 130 -3.34 -17.09 -7.77
N PRO A 131 -3.97 -16.23 -8.59
CA PRO A 131 -4.51 -14.94 -8.16
C PRO A 131 -5.54 -15.06 -7.02
N ASP A 132 -5.81 -13.94 -6.35
CA ASP A 132 -6.89 -13.85 -5.36
C ASP A 132 -8.26 -13.88 -6.05
N GLY A 133 -9.09 -14.86 -5.68
CA GLY A 133 -10.32 -15.20 -6.39
C GLY A 133 -10.13 -16.21 -7.55
N GLY A 134 -8.90 -16.68 -7.80
CA GLY A 134 -8.59 -17.72 -8.79
C GLY A 134 -8.24 -17.22 -10.19
N GLU A 135 -8.62 -15.99 -10.54
CA GLU A 135 -8.26 -15.35 -11.82
C GLU A 135 -7.94 -13.85 -11.64
N LEU A 136 -7.24 -13.26 -12.61
CA LEU A 136 -6.98 -11.82 -12.64
C LEU A 136 -8.20 -11.07 -13.19
N VAL A 137 -8.68 -10.09 -12.43
CA VAL A 137 -9.79 -9.22 -12.82
C VAL A 137 -9.23 -7.96 -13.48
N GLU A 138 -9.01 -8.02 -14.80
CA GLU A 138 -8.71 -6.84 -15.62
C GLU A 138 -10.00 -6.07 -15.94
N LEU A 139 -9.95 -4.74 -15.87
CA LEU A 139 -11.10 -3.84 -16.10
C LEU A 139 -10.90 -2.87 -17.29
N VAL A 140 -9.85 -3.07 -18.08
CA VAL A 140 -9.72 -2.45 -19.40
C VAL A 140 -10.72 -3.12 -20.36
N VAL A 141 -11.57 -2.34 -21.02
CA VAL A 141 -12.58 -2.86 -21.95
C VAL A 141 -11.94 -3.46 -23.21
N PRO A 142 -12.58 -4.45 -23.87
CA PRO A 142 -12.11 -4.95 -25.16
C PRO A 142 -12.03 -3.84 -26.21
N GLU A 143 -11.00 -3.87 -27.05
CA GLU A 143 -10.71 -2.81 -28.04
C GLU A 143 -11.92 -2.49 -28.95
N SER A 144 -12.67 -3.51 -29.35
CA SER A 144 -13.90 -3.40 -30.15
C SER A 144 -15.08 -2.69 -29.45
N GLN A 145 -14.97 -2.38 -28.15
CA GLN A 145 -16.00 -1.68 -27.38
C GLN A 145 -15.60 -0.23 -27.01
N ILE A 146 -14.35 0.18 -27.26
CA ILE A 146 -13.80 1.47 -26.78
C ILE A 146 -14.65 2.66 -27.21
N GLU A 147 -14.86 2.84 -28.53
CA GLU A 147 -15.55 4.03 -29.04
C GLU A 147 -17.04 4.05 -28.64
N LEU A 148 -17.69 2.89 -28.53
CA LEU A 148 -19.05 2.77 -27.99
C LEU A 148 -19.12 3.20 -26.52
N LYS A 149 -18.18 2.72 -25.69
CA LYS A 149 -18.14 3.05 -24.25
C LYS A 149 -17.72 4.48 -23.98
N LYS A 150 -16.89 5.06 -24.85
CA LYS A 150 -16.55 6.48 -24.85
C LYS A 150 -17.78 7.33 -25.18
N ALA A 151 -18.48 7.05 -26.27
CA ALA A 151 -19.69 7.77 -26.68
C ALA A 151 -20.83 7.68 -25.64
N GLU A 152 -21.07 6.50 -25.03
CA GLU A 152 -21.96 6.39 -23.86
C GLU A 152 -21.60 7.39 -22.76
N SER A 153 -20.31 7.53 -22.48
CA SER A 153 -19.76 8.28 -21.34
C SER A 153 -19.67 9.79 -21.58
N GLU A 154 -19.79 10.26 -22.82
CA GLU A 154 -19.91 11.69 -23.13
C GLU A 154 -21.19 12.29 -22.50
N SER A 155 -22.28 11.52 -22.41
CA SER A 155 -23.55 11.96 -21.82
C SER A 155 -23.63 11.89 -20.29
N MET A 156 -22.71 11.20 -19.61
CA MET A 156 -22.76 11.00 -18.15
C MET A 156 -22.28 12.23 -17.36
N PRO A 157 -22.71 12.41 -16.09
CA PRO A 157 -22.01 13.28 -15.13
C PRO A 157 -20.52 12.92 -15.04
N LYS A 158 -19.67 13.92 -14.78
CA LYS A 158 -18.21 13.76 -14.77
C LYS A 158 -17.68 13.72 -13.33
N VAL A 159 -16.75 12.81 -13.06
CA VAL A 159 -15.84 12.91 -11.91
C VAL A 159 -14.45 13.18 -12.46
N LYS A 160 -13.81 14.26 -11.99
CA LYS A 160 -12.41 14.57 -12.30
C LYS A 160 -11.50 13.78 -11.37
N LEU A 161 -10.48 13.15 -11.93
CA LEU A 161 -9.45 12.43 -11.21
C LEU A 161 -8.28 13.37 -10.87
N THR A 162 -7.72 13.23 -9.68
CA THR A 162 -6.35 13.69 -9.42
C THR A 162 -5.33 12.75 -10.08
N GLN A 163 -4.05 13.13 -10.03
CA GLN A 163 -2.96 12.25 -10.47
C GLN A 163 -2.90 10.93 -9.68
N ILE A 164 -3.26 10.96 -8.39
CA ILE A 164 -3.23 9.79 -7.50
C ILE A 164 -4.47 8.93 -7.70
N ASP A 165 -5.63 9.52 -8.05
CA ASP A 165 -6.80 8.74 -8.49
C ASP A 165 -6.54 8.04 -9.83
N LEU A 166 -5.76 8.66 -10.75
CA LEU A 166 -5.34 8.03 -12.00
C LEU A 166 -4.42 6.82 -11.75
N GLU A 167 -3.51 6.91 -10.78
CA GLU A 167 -2.68 5.79 -10.32
C GLU A 167 -3.52 4.66 -9.70
N TRP A 168 -4.57 4.99 -8.95
CA TRP A 168 -5.52 3.99 -8.49
C TRP A 168 -6.36 3.37 -9.61
N VAL A 169 -6.85 4.15 -10.58
CA VAL A 169 -7.51 3.61 -11.78
C VAL A 169 -6.58 2.61 -12.48
N HIS A 170 -5.29 2.94 -12.62
CA HIS A 170 -4.28 2.04 -13.18
C HIS A 170 -4.17 0.73 -12.37
N VAL A 171 -3.94 0.82 -11.06
CA VAL A 171 -3.86 -0.33 -10.13
C VAL A 171 -5.05 -1.27 -10.23
N ILE A 172 -6.28 -0.75 -10.26
CA ILE A 172 -7.47 -1.59 -10.33
C ILE A 172 -7.63 -2.16 -11.75
N SER A 173 -7.36 -1.36 -12.79
CA SER A 173 -7.60 -1.76 -14.19
C SER A 173 -6.80 -2.96 -14.67
N GLU A 174 -5.61 -3.18 -14.11
CA GLU A 174 -4.74 -4.31 -14.43
C GLU A 174 -4.93 -5.52 -13.49
N GLY A 175 -5.84 -5.43 -12.52
CA GLY A 175 -6.10 -6.53 -11.59
C GLY A 175 -5.07 -6.70 -10.46
N TRP A 176 -4.23 -5.70 -10.16
CA TRP A 176 -3.39 -5.74 -8.94
C TRP A 176 -4.25 -5.91 -7.69
N ALA A 177 -5.43 -5.30 -7.69
CA ALA A 177 -6.46 -5.39 -6.64
C ALA A 177 -7.42 -6.60 -6.78
N SER A 178 -7.14 -7.60 -7.62
CA SER A 178 -8.05 -8.74 -7.84
C SER A 178 -8.51 -9.39 -6.50
N PRO A 179 -9.80 -9.75 -6.37
CA PRO A 179 -10.86 -9.72 -7.39
C PRO A 179 -11.75 -8.45 -7.37
N LEU A 180 -11.26 -7.31 -6.85
CA LEU A 180 -11.99 -6.04 -6.78
C LEU A 180 -12.40 -5.53 -8.17
N LYS A 181 -13.61 -4.96 -8.29
CA LYS A 181 -14.24 -4.60 -9.58
C LYS A 181 -14.28 -3.11 -9.91
N GLY A 182 -13.61 -2.29 -9.11
CA GLY A 182 -13.57 -0.83 -9.27
C GLY A 182 -13.16 -0.17 -7.97
N PHE A 183 -13.64 1.06 -7.74
CA PHE A 183 -13.50 1.70 -6.45
C PHE A 183 -14.48 1.07 -5.45
N MET A 184 -14.01 0.85 -4.21
CA MET A 184 -14.77 0.09 -3.21
C MET A 184 -16.13 0.70 -2.89
N ARG A 185 -17.15 -0.16 -2.81
CA ARG A 185 -18.46 0.12 -2.19
C ARG A 185 -18.34 0.26 -0.67
N GLU A 186 -19.40 0.70 0.01
CA GLU A 186 -19.35 0.89 1.47
C GLU A 186 -19.07 -0.43 2.21
N ASP A 187 -19.58 -1.57 1.72
CA ASP A 187 -19.33 -2.88 2.32
C ASP A 187 -17.88 -3.36 2.11
N GLU A 188 -17.30 -3.16 0.92
CA GLU A 188 -15.90 -3.46 0.62
C GLU A 188 -14.95 -2.54 1.41
N TYR A 189 -15.28 -1.25 1.50
CA TYR A 189 -14.54 -0.25 2.27
C TYR A 189 -14.51 -0.59 3.76
N LEU A 190 -15.66 -0.89 4.36
CA LEU A 190 -15.74 -1.27 5.79
C LEU A 190 -15.02 -2.59 6.05
N GLN A 191 -15.14 -3.58 5.16
CA GLN A 191 -14.41 -4.84 5.28
C GLN A 191 -12.88 -4.64 5.25
N SER A 192 -12.39 -3.85 4.29
CA SER A 192 -10.96 -3.49 4.22
C SER A 192 -10.50 -2.76 5.49
N LEU A 193 -11.21 -1.70 5.89
CA LEU A 193 -10.83 -0.81 6.99
C LEU A 193 -10.90 -1.45 8.38
N HIS A 194 -11.75 -2.46 8.59
CA HIS A 194 -11.90 -3.14 9.88
C HIS A 194 -11.20 -4.51 9.95
N PHE A 195 -11.04 -5.22 8.82
CA PHE A 195 -10.60 -6.63 8.81
C PHE A 195 -9.42 -6.92 7.86
N ASN A 196 -8.86 -5.90 7.20
CA ASN A 196 -7.77 -6.02 6.21
C ASN A 196 -8.04 -7.06 5.10
N SER A 197 -9.31 -7.37 4.82
CA SER A 197 -9.71 -8.47 3.93
C SER A 197 -11.11 -8.24 3.35
N LEU A 198 -11.42 -8.89 2.23
CA LEU A 198 -12.76 -8.96 1.65
C LEU A 198 -13.28 -10.39 1.68
N ARG A 199 -14.57 -10.58 1.96
CA ARG A 199 -15.24 -11.89 1.85
C ARG A 199 -15.77 -12.11 0.45
N LEU A 200 -15.40 -13.22 -0.17
CA LEU A 200 -15.90 -13.63 -1.48
C LEU A 200 -17.24 -14.36 -1.38
N LYS A 201 -17.93 -14.55 -2.51
CA LYS A 201 -19.28 -15.14 -2.57
C LYS A 201 -19.35 -16.61 -2.15
N ASP A 202 -18.24 -17.33 -2.18
CA ASP A 202 -18.09 -18.69 -1.67
C ASP A 202 -17.83 -18.75 -0.14
N GLY A 203 -17.71 -17.58 0.50
CA GLY A 203 -17.39 -17.43 1.91
C GLY A 203 -15.90 -17.35 2.24
N SER A 204 -15.00 -17.54 1.27
CA SER A 204 -13.55 -17.39 1.45
C SER A 204 -13.15 -15.92 1.73
N LEU A 205 -11.92 -15.72 2.19
CA LEU A 205 -11.34 -14.39 2.43
C LEU A 205 -10.14 -14.16 1.51
N VAL A 206 -10.00 -12.93 1.01
CA VAL A 206 -8.80 -12.45 0.31
C VAL A 206 -8.25 -11.23 1.05
N ASN A 207 -6.93 -11.04 1.04
CA ASN A 207 -6.34 -9.88 1.70
C ASN A 207 -6.70 -8.58 0.96
N MET A 208 -6.95 -7.51 1.72
CA MET A 208 -7.24 -6.16 1.21
C MET A 208 -7.10 -5.11 2.33
N SER A 209 -5.87 -4.76 2.68
CA SER A 209 -5.58 -3.90 3.83
C SER A 209 -5.68 -2.38 3.62
N LEU A 210 -5.80 -1.90 2.37
CA LEU A 210 -5.90 -0.48 2.06
C LEU A 210 -7.23 -0.12 1.39
N PRO A 211 -7.93 0.93 1.87
CA PRO A 211 -9.11 1.48 1.19
C PRO A 211 -8.81 2.08 -0.20
N ILE A 212 -9.14 1.32 -1.26
CA ILE A 212 -9.05 1.75 -2.66
C ILE A 212 -10.35 2.44 -3.07
N VAL A 213 -10.43 3.76 -2.83
CA VAL A 213 -11.66 4.57 -2.96
C VAL A 213 -11.41 5.88 -3.69
N LEU A 214 -12.38 6.30 -4.49
CA LEU A 214 -12.42 7.61 -5.14
C LEU A 214 -13.25 8.57 -4.29
N ALA A 215 -12.74 9.77 -4.03
CA ALA A 215 -13.42 10.78 -3.22
C ALA A 215 -14.04 11.88 -4.09
N ILE A 216 -15.23 12.38 -3.69
CA ILE A 216 -15.94 13.47 -4.38
C ILE A 216 -16.47 14.49 -3.38
N ASP A 217 -16.52 15.75 -3.80
CA ASP A 217 -17.08 16.85 -3.02
C ASP A 217 -18.61 16.90 -3.10
N ASP A 218 -19.23 17.72 -2.24
CA ASP A 218 -20.68 17.85 -2.14
C ASP A 218 -21.31 18.34 -3.46
N HIS A 219 -20.64 19.25 -4.17
CA HIS A 219 -21.08 19.75 -5.48
C HIS A 219 -21.04 18.66 -6.57
N THR A 220 -19.97 17.87 -6.66
CA THR A 220 -19.87 16.76 -7.62
C THR A 220 -20.93 15.71 -7.32
N LYS A 221 -21.19 15.41 -6.04
CA LYS A 221 -22.30 14.53 -5.63
C LYS A 221 -23.66 15.07 -6.08
N GLU A 222 -23.93 16.37 -5.90
CA GLU A 222 -25.15 17.01 -6.38
C GLU A 222 -25.29 16.94 -7.91
N GLN A 223 -24.19 17.13 -8.65
CA GLN A 223 -24.18 16.99 -10.11
C GLN A 223 -24.41 15.55 -10.60
N ILE A 224 -24.03 14.52 -9.84
CA ILE A 224 -24.34 13.12 -10.15
C ILE A 224 -25.82 12.82 -9.86
N GLY A 225 -26.35 13.36 -8.76
CA GLY A 225 -27.77 13.29 -8.42
C GLY A 225 -28.30 11.85 -8.33
N LEU A 226 -29.17 11.47 -9.28
CA LEU A 226 -29.75 10.12 -9.39
C LEU A 226 -29.11 9.26 -10.50
N SER A 227 -28.01 9.71 -11.11
CA SER A 227 -27.32 8.92 -12.14
C SER A 227 -26.67 7.68 -11.55
N ARG A 228 -26.90 6.53 -12.18
CA ARG A 228 -26.24 5.26 -11.83
C ARG A 228 -24.84 5.10 -12.44
N ASN A 229 -24.42 5.99 -13.32
CA ASN A 229 -23.14 5.92 -14.02
C ASN A 229 -22.46 7.30 -14.03
N VAL A 230 -21.15 7.34 -13.93
CA VAL A 230 -20.33 8.54 -14.12
C VAL A 230 -19.17 8.27 -15.07
N ALA A 231 -18.76 9.29 -15.82
CA ALA A 231 -17.56 9.24 -16.64
C ALA A 231 -16.36 9.77 -15.84
N LEU A 232 -15.22 9.09 -15.96
CA LEU A 232 -13.99 9.44 -15.27
C LEU A 232 -13.09 10.26 -16.21
N VAL A 233 -12.75 11.47 -15.77
CA VAL A 233 -11.96 12.45 -16.53
C VAL A 233 -10.57 12.57 -15.94
N SER A 234 -9.53 12.39 -16.75
CA SER A 234 -8.13 12.47 -16.31
C SER A 234 -7.72 13.89 -15.88
N PRO A 235 -6.58 14.07 -15.18
CA PRO A 235 -6.00 15.39 -14.93
C PRO A 235 -5.78 16.23 -16.20
N GLN A 236 -5.58 15.56 -17.35
CA GLN A 236 -5.39 16.19 -18.67
C GLN A 236 -6.72 16.58 -19.35
N GLY A 237 -7.87 16.15 -18.84
CA GLY A 237 -9.20 16.49 -19.34
C GLY A 237 -9.87 15.43 -20.24
N ASP A 238 -9.20 14.32 -20.53
CA ASP A 238 -9.73 13.22 -21.35
C ASP A 238 -10.69 12.32 -20.56
N ILE A 239 -11.77 11.84 -21.20
CA ILE A 239 -12.58 10.75 -20.63
C ILE A 239 -11.84 9.42 -20.84
N ILE A 240 -11.26 8.88 -19.76
CA ILE A 240 -10.48 7.63 -19.80
C ILE A 240 -11.27 6.38 -19.41
N GLY A 241 -12.48 6.55 -18.86
CA GLY A 241 -13.28 5.44 -18.36
C GLY A 241 -14.65 5.86 -17.83
N SER A 242 -15.34 4.91 -17.21
CA SER A 242 -16.60 5.14 -16.50
C SER A 242 -16.69 4.25 -15.26
N LEU A 243 -17.42 4.72 -14.25
CA LEU A 243 -17.80 3.94 -13.07
C LEU A 243 -19.31 3.70 -13.15
N ARG A 244 -19.73 2.45 -13.04
CA ARG A 244 -21.10 1.97 -13.27
C ARG A 244 -21.75 1.48 -11.97
N SER A 245 -23.08 1.47 -11.94
CA SER A 245 -23.86 1.05 -10.77
C SER A 245 -23.46 1.79 -9.49
N VAL A 246 -23.20 3.09 -9.59
CA VAL A 246 -22.47 3.86 -8.55
C VAL A 246 -23.22 3.97 -7.23
N GLU A 247 -22.44 4.12 -6.17
CA GLU A 247 -22.88 4.17 -4.78
C GLU A 247 -22.06 5.24 -4.05
N ILE A 248 -22.74 6.21 -3.43
CA ILE A 248 -22.09 7.37 -2.80
C ILE A 248 -22.33 7.35 -1.30
N TYR A 249 -21.26 7.18 -0.53
CA TYR A 249 -21.27 7.02 0.92
C TYR A 249 -20.31 8.00 1.62
N LYS A 250 -20.29 8.03 2.95
CA LYS A 250 -19.58 9.08 3.70
C LYS A 250 -18.08 8.84 3.77
N HIS A 251 -17.29 9.89 3.53
CA HIS A 251 -15.85 9.88 3.79
C HIS A 251 -15.59 10.26 5.26
N ASN A 252 -15.68 9.30 6.18
CA ASN A 252 -15.29 9.48 7.59
C ASN A 252 -13.76 9.62 7.70
N LYS A 253 -13.19 10.76 7.27
CA LYS A 253 -11.73 10.97 7.10
C LYS A 253 -10.92 10.58 8.34
N GLU A 254 -11.27 11.12 9.51
CA GLU A 254 -10.54 10.85 10.75
C GLU A 254 -10.49 9.35 11.08
N GLU A 255 -11.62 8.65 10.94
CA GLU A 255 -11.70 7.20 11.15
C GLU A 255 -10.89 6.42 10.11
N ARG A 256 -10.96 6.81 8.82
CA ARG A 256 -10.15 6.23 7.74
C ARG A 256 -8.66 6.33 8.06
N ILE A 257 -8.22 7.52 8.48
CA ILE A 257 -6.83 7.81 8.82
C ILE A 257 -6.40 7.01 10.04
N ALA A 258 -7.18 7.08 11.14
CA ALA A 258 -6.90 6.39 12.39
C ALA A 258 -6.75 4.87 12.22
N ARG A 259 -7.65 4.23 11.46
CA ARG A 259 -7.62 2.78 11.24
C ARG A 259 -6.54 2.34 10.26
N THR A 260 -6.26 3.12 9.21
CA THR A 260 -5.25 2.75 8.20
C THR A 260 -3.81 2.98 8.69
N TRP A 261 -3.53 4.13 9.30
CA TRP A 261 -2.17 4.49 9.77
C TRP A 261 -1.90 4.21 11.25
N GLY A 262 -2.93 3.98 12.08
CA GLY A 262 -2.77 3.83 13.54
C GLY A 262 -2.55 5.15 14.30
N THR A 263 -2.66 6.31 13.62
CA THR A 263 -2.57 7.65 14.21
C THR A 263 -3.33 8.64 13.32
N THR A 264 -3.77 9.77 13.89
CA THR A 264 -4.37 10.92 13.15
C THR A 264 -3.44 12.14 13.18
N SER A 265 -2.15 11.93 13.42
CA SER A 265 -1.15 13.02 13.48
C SER A 265 -1.04 13.77 12.15
N PRO A 266 -0.96 15.12 12.15
CA PRO A 266 -0.75 15.90 10.94
C PRO A 266 0.66 15.67 10.38
N GLY A 267 0.83 15.92 9.09
CA GLY A 267 2.09 15.72 8.37
C GLY A 267 2.33 14.29 7.87
N LEU A 268 1.34 13.41 7.91
CA LEU A 268 1.37 12.11 7.22
C LEU A 268 1.24 12.35 5.70
N PRO A 269 2.27 12.12 4.87
CA PRO A 269 2.32 12.69 3.51
C PRO A 269 1.15 12.33 2.60
N TYR A 270 0.74 11.05 2.58
CA TYR A 270 -0.42 10.61 1.80
C TYR A 270 -1.75 11.18 2.35
N VAL A 271 -1.85 11.40 3.65
CA VAL A 271 -3.05 11.98 4.28
C VAL A 271 -3.19 13.45 3.90
N GLU A 272 -2.10 14.22 3.97
CA GLU A 272 -2.09 15.64 3.59
C GLU A 272 -2.33 15.84 2.09
N GLU A 273 -1.75 14.99 1.23
CA GLU A 273 -1.93 15.10 -0.23
C GLU A 273 -3.32 14.58 -0.70
N CYS A 274 -3.78 13.46 -0.15
CA CYS A 274 -4.89 12.69 -0.74
C CYS A 274 -6.20 12.71 0.06
N ILE A 275 -6.14 12.85 1.40
CA ILE A 275 -7.33 12.64 2.26
C ILE A 275 -7.84 13.98 2.80
N ASN A 276 -6.97 14.81 3.36
CA ASN A 276 -7.33 16.11 3.91
C ASN A 276 -8.00 17.03 2.87
N PRO A 277 -7.42 17.28 1.68
CA PRO A 277 -8.02 18.16 0.65
C PRO A 277 -9.17 17.52 -0.14
N SER A 278 -9.40 16.20 -0.03
CA SER A 278 -10.46 15.51 -0.76
C SER A 278 -11.88 15.89 -0.32
N GLY A 279 -12.89 15.43 -1.06
CA GLY A 279 -14.29 15.65 -0.69
C GLY A 279 -14.79 14.82 0.51
N ASN A 280 -16.02 15.13 0.93
CA ASN A 280 -16.69 14.53 2.10
C ASN A 280 -17.41 13.21 1.79
N TRP A 281 -17.40 12.76 0.53
CA TRP A 281 -18.06 11.54 0.08
C TRP A 281 -17.06 10.64 -0.67
N LEU A 282 -17.31 9.34 -0.60
CA LEU A 282 -16.64 8.32 -1.41
C LEU A 282 -17.63 7.78 -2.43
N ILE A 283 -17.13 7.40 -3.61
CA ILE A 283 -17.94 6.80 -4.69
C ILE A 283 -17.36 5.43 -5.08
N GLY A 284 -18.17 4.39 -4.85
CA GLY A 284 -17.89 3.01 -5.25
C GLY A 284 -18.67 2.61 -6.51
N GLY A 285 -18.20 1.59 -7.22
CA GLY A 285 -18.90 1.07 -8.40
C GLY A 285 -18.06 0.15 -9.29
N ASP A 286 -18.68 -0.38 -10.34
CA ASP A 286 -18.03 -1.25 -11.33
C ASP A 286 -17.25 -0.40 -12.34
N LEU A 287 -15.92 -0.50 -12.35
CA LEU A 287 -15.01 0.32 -13.16
C LEU A 287 -14.86 -0.25 -14.58
N GLN A 288 -14.82 0.64 -15.57
CA GLN A 288 -14.53 0.34 -16.98
C GLN A 288 -13.50 1.35 -17.50
N VAL A 289 -12.30 0.90 -17.83
CA VAL A 289 -11.22 1.76 -18.37
C VAL A 289 -11.09 1.54 -19.87
N PHE A 290 -10.94 2.62 -20.65
CA PHE A 290 -11.01 2.53 -22.11
C PHE A 290 -9.70 2.12 -22.77
N LYS A 291 -8.55 2.49 -22.19
CA LYS A 291 -7.21 2.13 -22.69
C LYS A 291 -6.28 1.88 -21.50
N PRO A 292 -5.27 1.00 -21.60
CA PRO A 292 -4.26 0.86 -20.56
C PRO A 292 -3.60 2.21 -20.23
N ILE A 293 -3.40 2.49 -18.95
CA ILE A 293 -2.87 3.78 -18.50
C ILE A 293 -1.40 3.92 -18.91
N LYS A 294 -1.01 5.12 -19.33
CA LYS A 294 0.35 5.49 -19.71
C LYS A 294 0.68 6.87 -19.19
N TYR A 295 1.92 7.05 -18.74
CA TYR A 295 2.41 8.31 -18.18
C TYR A 295 3.23 9.08 -19.22
N ASN A 296 3.78 8.38 -20.22
CA ASN A 296 4.59 8.94 -21.32
C ASN A 296 5.88 9.64 -20.84
N ASP A 297 6.35 9.26 -19.64
CA ASP A 297 7.55 9.72 -18.94
C ASP A 297 8.82 8.94 -19.33
N GLY A 298 8.75 8.15 -20.40
CA GLY A 298 9.80 7.21 -20.83
C GLY A 298 9.82 5.87 -20.08
N LEU A 299 9.18 5.75 -18.91
CA LEU A 299 9.25 4.57 -18.04
C LEU A 299 8.12 3.54 -18.25
N ASP A 300 7.13 3.83 -19.10
CA ASP A 300 6.00 2.93 -19.37
C ASP A 300 6.41 1.52 -19.83
N HIS A 301 7.61 1.35 -20.40
CA HIS A 301 8.12 0.03 -20.80
C HIS A 301 8.50 -0.88 -19.61
N TYR A 302 8.68 -0.32 -18.41
CA TYR A 302 8.83 -1.06 -17.15
C TYR A 302 7.50 -1.26 -16.41
N ARG A 303 6.40 -0.64 -16.83
CA ARG A 303 5.08 -0.80 -16.20
C ARG A 303 4.39 -2.07 -16.73
N LEU A 304 4.87 -3.22 -16.26
CA LEU A 304 4.34 -4.53 -16.66
C LEU A 304 3.17 -4.93 -15.77
N SER A 305 2.02 -5.16 -16.39
CA SER A 305 0.81 -5.62 -15.70
C SER A 305 1.01 -7.00 -15.04
N PRO A 306 0.18 -7.40 -14.05
CA PRO A 306 0.23 -8.72 -13.44
C PRO A 306 0.17 -9.87 -14.47
N LYS A 307 -0.55 -9.66 -15.57
CA LYS A 307 -0.68 -10.62 -16.68
C LYS A 307 0.53 -10.62 -17.61
N GLN A 308 1.21 -9.49 -17.79
CA GLN A 308 2.49 -9.42 -18.51
C GLN A 308 3.61 -10.06 -17.69
N LEU A 309 3.66 -9.80 -16.38
CA LEU A 309 4.61 -10.41 -15.44
C LEU A 309 4.47 -11.94 -15.41
N ARG A 310 3.25 -12.48 -15.26
CA ARG A 310 3.00 -13.92 -15.34
C ARG A 310 3.53 -14.54 -16.63
N LYS A 311 3.23 -13.93 -17.79
CA LYS A 311 3.76 -14.37 -19.10
C LYS A 311 5.28 -14.32 -19.18
N GLU A 312 5.93 -13.33 -18.58
CA GLU A 312 7.39 -13.20 -18.56
C GLU A 312 8.04 -14.27 -17.66
N PHE A 313 7.46 -14.58 -16.50
CA PHE A 313 7.92 -15.69 -15.66
C PHE A 313 7.74 -17.05 -16.35
N ASP A 314 6.60 -17.28 -17.01
CA ASP A 314 6.36 -18.47 -17.82
C ASP A 314 7.35 -18.57 -18.99
N ARG A 315 7.64 -17.45 -19.69
CA ARG A 315 8.63 -17.37 -20.77
C ARG A 315 10.05 -17.70 -20.27
N ARG A 316 10.44 -17.20 -19.10
CA ARG A 316 11.72 -17.55 -18.44
C ARG A 316 11.71 -18.95 -17.83
N LYS A 317 10.56 -19.63 -17.75
CA LYS A 317 10.36 -20.94 -17.08
C LYS A 317 10.75 -20.89 -15.59
N ALA A 318 10.27 -19.88 -14.87
CA ALA A 318 10.56 -19.69 -13.45
C ALA A 318 9.83 -20.76 -12.60
N ASP A 319 10.58 -21.53 -11.81
CA ASP A 319 9.99 -22.50 -10.86
C ASP A 319 9.77 -21.92 -9.45
N ALA A 320 10.40 -20.78 -9.16
CA ALA A 320 10.00 -19.87 -8.09
C ALA A 320 10.12 -18.41 -8.54
N VAL A 321 9.29 -17.53 -7.98
CA VAL A 321 9.34 -16.09 -8.20
C VAL A 321 9.31 -15.39 -6.86
N PHE A 322 10.40 -14.69 -6.53
CA PHE A 322 10.56 -13.99 -5.27
C PHE A 322 10.53 -12.47 -5.47
N ALA A 323 9.57 -11.80 -4.82
CA ALA A 323 9.38 -10.36 -4.97
C ALA A 323 10.17 -9.56 -3.93
N PHE A 324 10.81 -8.48 -4.40
CA PHE A 324 11.40 -7.44 -3.55
C PHE A 324 10.69 -6.10 -3.78
N GLN A 325 9.86 -5.70 -2.82
CA GLN A 325 9.22 -4.38 -2.77
C GLN A 325 10.21 -3.32 -2.30
N LEU A 326 10.29 -2.19 -3.01
CA LEU A 326 11.12 -1.06 -2.62
C LEU A 326 10.58 0.28 -3.13
N ARG A 327 10.93 1.36 -2.41
CA ARG A 327 10.72 2.77 -2.81
C ARG A 327 12.03 3.59 -2.76
N ASN A 328 13.14 2.94 -2.43
CA ASN A 328 14.43 3.55 -2.14
C ASN A 328 15.48 3.00 -3.13
N PRO A 329 16.62 3.69 -3.32
CA PRO A 329 17.78 3.11 -4.02
C PRO A 329 18.21 1.74 -3.47
N VAL A 330 18.73 0.87 -4.34
CA VAL A 330 19.27 -0.44 -3.95
C VAL A 330 20.72 -0.26 -3.50
N HIS A 331 20.95 -0.45 -2.20
CA HIS A 331 22.28 -0.60 -1.63
C HIS A 331 22.58 -2.09 -1.39
N ASN A 332 23.84 -2.45 -1.13
CA ASN A 332 24.28 -3.84 -1.06
C ASN A 332 23.65 -4.63 0.10
N GLY A 333 23.00 -3.94 1.06
CA GLY A 333 22.18 -4.57 2.09
C GLY A 333 20.89 -5.17 1.53
N HIS A 334 20.22 -4.48 0.60
CA HIS A 334 19.09 -5.03 -0.14
C HIS A 334 19.54 -6.16 -1.06
N ALA A 335 20.67 -5.99 -1.76
CA ALA A 335 21.24 -7.04 -2.62
C ALA A 335 21.60 -8.32 -1.84
N LEU A 336 22.13 -8.20 -0.62
CA LEU A 336 22.35 -9.34 0.27
C LEU A 336 21.05 -10.11 0.54
N LEU A 337 19.92 -9.43 0.80
CA LEU A 337 18.64 -10.13 1.04
C LEU A 337 18.16 -10.87 -0.22
N MET A 338 18.32 -10.26 -1.39
CA MET A 338 17.87 -10.83 -2.67
C MET A 338 18.76 -12.02 -3.10
N ASN A 339 20.08 -11.91 -2.97
CA ASN A 339 21.02 -12.96 -3.32
C ASN A 339 20.99 -14.12 -2.30
N ASP A 340 20.81 -13.84 -1.00
CA ASP A 340 20.60 -14.88 0.02
C ASP A 340 19.23 -15.57 -0.17
N THR A 341 18.19 -14.85 -0.60
CA THR A 341 16.92 -15.47 -1.03
C THR A 341 17.13 -16.43 -2.19
N ARG A 342 17.85 -16.00 -3.24
CA ARG A 342 18.18 -16.85 -4.40
C ARG A 342 18.86 -18.13 -3.97
N ASN A 343 19.89 -18.03 -3.13
CA ASN A 343 20.68 -19.18 -2.68
C ASN A 343 19.81 -20.16 -1.88
N ARG A 344 19.00 -19.69 -0.92
CA ARG A 344 18.08 -20.54 -0.16
C ARG A 344 17.06 -21.25 -1.06
N LEU A 345 16.57 -20.62 -2.12
CA LEU A 345 15.65 -21.27 -3.06
C LEU A 345 16.34 -22.38 -3.86
N LEU A 346 17.60 -22.18 -4.26
CA LEU A 346 18.41 -23.22 -4.91
C LEU A 346 18.69 -24.39 -3.94
N GLU A 347 18.97 -24.11 -2.66
CA GLU A 347 19.14 -25.10 -1.59
C GLU A 347 17.83 -25.88 -1.30
N MET A 348 16.68 -25.21 -1.32
CA MET A 348 15.34 -25.82 -1.23
C MET A 348 15.00 -26.69 -2.46
N GLY A 349 15.82 -26.66 -3.51
CA GLY A 349 15.72 -27.54 -4.66
C GLY A 349 15.14 -26.91 -5.92
N TYR A 350 14.72 -25.63 -5.90
CA TYR A 350 14.36 -24.90 -7.11
C TYR A 350 15.57 -24.81 -8.06
N LYS A 351 15.31 -24.72 -9.37
CA LYS A 351 16.33 -24.74 -10.44
C LYS A 351 16.42 -23.43 -11.19
N ASN A 352 15.34 -22.66 -11.21
CA ASN A 352 15.26 -21.36 -11.86
C ASN A 352 14.39 -20.39 -11.06
N PRO A 353 14.78 -20.06 -9.81
CA PRO A 353 14.15 -18.96 -9.08
C PRO A 353 14.45 -17.65 -9.81
N VAL A 354 13.46 -16.75 -9.89
CA VAL A 354 13.58 -15.44 -10.56
C VAL A 354 13.23 -14.31 -9.59
N LEU A 355 14.08 -13.29 -9.52
CA LEU A 355 13.85 -12.08 -8.75
C LEU A 355 12.87 -11.18 -9.50
N LEU A 356 11.81 -10.77 -8.82
CA LEU A 356 10.98 -9.62 -9.23
C LEU A 356 11.41 -8.40 -8.41
N LEU A 357 12.35 -7.63 -8.95
CA LEU A 357 12.78 -6.35 -8.38
C LEU A 357 11.74 -5.29 -8.74
N HIS A 358 11.00 -4.82 -7.75
CA HIS A 358 9.68 -4.24 -8.00
C HIS A 358 9.51 -2.83 -7.40
N PRO A 359 10.25 -1.81 -7.89
CA PRO A 359 10.13 -0.44 -7.42
C PRO A 359 8.69 0.09 -7.53
N LEU A 360 8.22 0.74 -6.47
CA LEU A 360 6.97 1.49 -6.47
C LEU A 360 7.15 2.80 -7.26
N GLY A 361 6.17 3.12 -8.11
CA GLY A 361 6.20 4.27 -9.02
C GLY A 361 4.87 5.00 -9.22
N GLY A 362 3.91 4.85 -8.31
CA GLY A 362 2.96 5.92 -8.02
C GLY A 362 3.54 6.94 -7.02
N PHE A 363 2.70 7.80 -6.45
CA PHE A 363 3.06 8.84 -5.49
C PHE A 363 4.04 8.38 -4.40
N THR A 364 5.05 9.21 -4.15
CA THR A 364 5.97 9.13 -3.01
C THR A 364 6.20 10.52 -2.42
N LYS A 365 6.43 10.60 -1.11
CA LYS A 365 6.68 11.88 -0.39
C LYS A 365 7.95 12.59 -0.88
N ALA A 366 7.95 13.92 -0.82
CA ALA A 366 8.93 14.78 -1.47
C ALA A 366 10.42 14.62 -1.07
N ASP A 367 10.76 13.96 0.05
CA ASP A 367 12.17 13.66 0.40
C ASP A 367 12.64 12.26 -0.01
N ASP A 368 11.76 11.37 -0.49
CA ASP A 368 12.17 10.11 -1.12
C ASP A 368 12.74 10.38 -2.53
N VAL A 369 13.56 9.47 -3.06
CA VAL A 369 14.23 9.68 -4.37
C VAL A 369 13.22 9.51 -5.51
N PRO A 370 13.20 10.40 -6.53
CA PRO A 370 12.36 10.28 -7.72
C PRO A 370 12.46 8.93 -8.45
N LEU A 371 11.39 8.57 -9.16
CA LEU A 371 11.25 7.24 -9.78
C LEU A 371 12.28 7.00 -10.89
N ASP A 372 12.45 7.97 -11.78
CA ASP A 372 13.47 7.99 -12.85
C ASP A 372 14.89 7.82 -12.30
N VAL A 373 15.28 8.61 -11.30
CA VAL A 373 16.59 8.52 -10.63
C VAL A 373 16.77 7.15 -9.96
N ARG A 374 15.71 6.58 -9.37
CA ARG A 374 15.74 5.20 -8.84
C ARG A 374 15.91 4.17 -9.95
N MET A 375 15.23 4.31 -11.09
CA MET A 375 15.33 3.37 -12.20
C MET A 375 16.73 3.40 -12.85
N GLU A 376 17.34 4.58 -13.03
CA GLU A 376 18.75 4.67 -13.45
C GLU A 376 19.67 3.99 -12.43
N GLN A 377 19.48 4.28 -11.13
CA GLN A 377 20.28 3.67 -10.06
C GLN A 377 20.14 2.13 -10.03
N HIS A 378 18.95 1.60 -10.28
CA HIS A 378 18.71 0.16 -10.37
C HIS A 378 19.34 -0.47 -11.62
N SER A 379 19.35 0.24 -12.77
CA SER A 379 20.12 -0.17 -13.95
C SER A 379 21.59 -0.33 -13.61
N LYS A 380 22.18 0.63 -12.88
CA LYS A 380 23.59 0.58 -12.46
C LYS A 380 23.91 -0.57 -11.49
N VAL A 381 22.99 -0.95 -10.62
CA VAL A 381 23.12 -2.14 -9.76
C VAL A 381 23.15 -3.46 -10.56
N LEU A 382 22.45 -3.50 -11.70
CA LEU A 382 22.41 -4.65 -12.61
C LEU A 382 23.62 -4.66 -13.56
N GLU A 383 24.04 -3.50 -14.07
CA GLU A 383 25.25 -3.33 -14.89
C GLU A 383 26.54 -3.69 -14.13
N ASP A 384 26.65 -3.33 -12.84
CA ASP A 384 27.76 -3.72 -11.97
C ASP A 384 27.69 -5.20 -11.51
N GLY A 385 26.65 -5.95 -11.89
CA GLY A 385 26.49 -7.38 -11.55
C GLY A 385 26.20 -7.66 -10.06
N VAL A 386 25.79 -6.64 -9.28
CA VAL A 386 25.40 -6.81 -7.86
C VAL A 386 24.08 -7.59 -7.73
N LEU A 387 23.24 -7.50 -8.76
CA LEU A 387 22.13 -8.43 -9.05
C LEU A 387 22.33 -8.99 -10.46
N ASP A 388 22.01 -10.26 -10.67
CA ASP A 388 22.10 -10.94 -11.97
C ASP A 388 20.94 -10.52 -12.90
N PRO A 389 21.19 -9.89 -14.06
CA PRO A 389 20.12 -9.49 -15.00
C PRO A 389 19.35 -10.66 -15.64
N GLU A 390 20.00 -11.81 -15.88
CA GLU A 390 19.37 -12.96 -16.54
C GLU A 390 18.26 -13.57 -15.67
N THR A 391 18.46 -13.55 -14.35
CA THR A 391 17.50 -14.08 -13.38
C THR A 391 16.77 -13.00 -12.58
N THR A 392 16.81 -11.75 -13.05
CA THR A 392 16.04 -10.60 -12.52
C THR A 392 15.07 -10.04 -13.57
N ILE A 393 13.87 -9.69 -13.12
CA ILE A 393 12.89 -8.87 -13.84
C ILE A 393 12.72 -7.59 -13.04
N VAL A 394 12.97 -6.44 -13.68
CA VAL A 394 12.66 -5.11 -13.13
C VAL A 394 11.30 -4.69 -13.64
N SER A 395 10.41 -4.28 -12.75
CA SER A 395 9.07 -3.78 -13.10
C SER A 395 8.63 -2.69 -12.14
N ILE A 396 7.91 -1.68 -12.63
CA ILE A 396 7.35 -0.62 -11.82
C ILE A 396 5.95 -1.04 -11.32
N PHE A 397 5.74 -0.96 -10.01
CA PHE A 397 4.43 -1.15 -9.37
C PHE A 397 3.69 0.19 -9.32
N PRO A 398 2.52 0.34 -9.96
CA PRO A 398 1.87 1.65 -10.13
C PRO A 398 1.13 2.19 -8.90
N SER A 399 1.17 1.51 -7.75
CA SER A 399 0.49 1.95 -6.53
C SER A 399 1.07 3.25 -5.96
N PRO A 400 0.23 4.16 -5.46
CA PRO A 400 0.64 5.19 -4.52
C PRO A 400 1.23 4.58 -3.23
N MET A 401 2.25 5.24 -2.65
CA MET A 401 2.85 4.89 -1.36
C MET A 401 2.11 5.59 -0.22
N HIS A 402 1.60 4.82 0.75
CA HIS A 402 0.81 5.34 1.88
C HIS A 402 1.67 5.70 3.09
N TYR A 403 2.81 5.03 3.24
CA TYR A 403 3.64 5.04 4.45
C TYR A 403 2.89 4.49 5.68
N ALA A 404 2.00 3.50 5.45
CA ALA A 404 1.13 2.90 6.47
C ALA A 404 1.65 1.54 7.00
N GLY A 405 2.95 1.26 6.84
CA GLY A 405 3.66 0.23 7.61
C GLY A 405 3.04 -1.17 7.58
N PRO A 406 2.71 -1.78 8.75
CA PRO A 406 2.10 -3.11 8.83
C PRO A 406 0.75 -3.25 8.12
N THR A 407 0.01 -2.16 7.91
CA THR A 407 -1.22 -2.15 7.10
C THR A 407 -0.85 -2.25 5.62
N GLU A 408 -0.02 -1.34 5.11
CA GLU A 408 0.34 -1.26 3.69
C GLU A 408 1.21 -2.43 3.20
N VAL A 409 2.07 -3.01 4.03
CA VAL A 409 2.92 -4.13 3.59
C VAL A 409 2.10 -5.37 3.18
N GLN A 410 0.91 -5.56 3.76
CA GLN A 410 -0.02 -6.62 3.33
C GLN A 410 -0.52 -6.37 1.89
N TRP A 411 -0.87 -5.12 1.55
CA TRP A 411 -1.19 -4.71 0.18
C TRP A 411 -0.01 -4.94 -0.78
N HIS A 412 1.21 -4.54 -0.39
CA HIS A 412 2.42 -4.77 -1.19
C HIS A 412 2.70 -6.26 -1.46
N ALA A 413 2.33 -7.15 -0.54
CA ALA A 413 2.42 -8.60 -0.69
C ALA A 413 1.28 -9.16 -1.55
N LYS A 414 0.02 -8.79 -1.27
CA LYS A 414 -1.19 -9.19 -2.03
C LYS A 414 -1.08 -8.85 -3.51
N ALA A 415 -0.64 -7.63 -3.84
CA ALA A 415 -0.41 -7.21 -5.23
C ALA A 415 0.60 -8.11 -5.95
N ARG A 416 1.55 -8.72 -5.23
CA ARG A 416 2.60 -9.58 -5.77
C ARG A 416 2.17 -11.06 -5.87
N ILE A 417 1.23 -11.51 -5.02
CA ILE A 417 0.44 -12.74 -5.28
C ILE A 417 -0.28 -12.61 -6.63
N ASN A 418 -1.00 -11.50 -6.84
CA ASN A 418 -1.73 -11.28 -8.10
C ASN A 418 -0.76 -11.24 -9.31
N ALA A 419 0.43 -10.66 -9.17
CA ALA A 419 1.50 -10.72 -10.17
C ALA A 419 2.16 -12.11 -10.37
N GLY A 420 1.95 -13.09 -9.49
CA GLY A 420 2.46 -14.46 -9.62
C GLY A 420 3.62 -14.86 -8.70
N ALA A 421 4.10 -13.97 -7.83
CA ALA A 421 5.19 -14.27 -6.89
C ALA A 421 4.75 -15.23 -5.79
N ASN A 422 5.42 -16.38 -5.67
CA ASN A 422 5.17 -17.37 -4.63
C ASN A 422 6.03 -17.19 -3.37
N PHE A 423 7.06 -16.31 -3.42
CA PHE A 423 7.84 -15.85 -2.27
C PHE A 423 7.84 -14.32 -2.17
N TYR A 424 7.88 -13.78 -0.94
CA TYR A 424 7.93 -12.33 -0.70
C TYR A 424 8.97 -11.97 0.38
N ILE A 425 9.95 -11.15 0.01
CA ILE A 425 11.01 -10.70 0.92
C ILE A 425 10.47 -9.57 1.80
N VAL A 426 10.66 -9.68 3.12
CA VAL A 426 10.32 -8.61 4.07
C VAL A 426 11.43 -8.37 5.10
N GLY A 427 11.84 -7.10 5.22
CA GLY A 427 12.90 -6.63 6.12
C GLY A 427 12.39 -5.97 7.41
N ARG A 428 13.20 -5.05 7.95
CA ARG A 428 12.84 -4.15 9.06
C ARG A 428 11.91 -3.04 8.57
N ASP A 429 10.91 -2.66 9.36
CA ASP A 429 10.05 -1.48 9.16
C ASP A 429 9.52 -1.34 7.71
N PRO A 430 8.94 -2.40 7.11
CA PRO A 430 8.46 -2.35 5.75
C PRO A 430 7.29 -1.38 5.64
N ALA A 431 7.33 -0.53 4.61
CA ALA A 431 6.39 0.58 4.41
C ALA A 431 6.35 1.64 5.53
N GLY A 432 7.32 1.66 6.45
CA GLY A 432 7.40 2.65 7.52
C GLY A 432 8.06 3.99 7.14
N MET A 433 7.93 4.94 8.07
CA MET A 433 8.62 6.24 8.11
C MET A 433 8.77 6.71 9.56
N GLY A 434 9.57 7.77 9.79
CA GLY A 434 9.58 8.48 11.08
C GLY A 434 8.26 9.19 11.35
N HIS A 435 7.89 9.33 12.62
CA HIS A 435 6.68 10.05 13.02
C HIS A 435 6.79 11.53 12.65
N PRO A 436 5.78 12.17 12.00
CA PRO A 436 5.91 13.56 11.55
C PRO A 436 6.21 14.57 12.66
N THR A 437 5.69 14.30 13.87
CA THR A 437 5.74 15.20 15.04
C THR A 437 6.61 14.71 16.20
N GLU A 438 7.12 13.48 16.16
CA GLU A 438 7.83 12.85 17.28
C GLU A 438 9.17 12.24 16.85
N LYS A 439 10.15 12.20 17.75
CA LYS A 439 11.50 11.67 17.48
C LYS A 439 11.58 10.14 17.59
N ARG A 440 10.73 9.43 16.84
CA ARG A 440 10.66 7.96 16.76
C ARG A 440 10.18 7.47 15.39
N ASP A 441 10.32 6.18 15.13
CA ASP A 441 9.62 5.52 14.02
C ASP A 441 8.09 5.55 14.26
N LEU A 442 7.31 5.60 13.19
CA LEU A 442 5.84 5.58 13.25
C LEU A 442 5.32 4.21 13.73
N TYR A 443 6.03 3.13 13.41
CA TYR A 443 5.68 1.74 13.71
C TYR A 443 6.79 1.00 14.48
N ASP A 444 6.43 -0.11 15.14
CA ASP A 444 7.43 -1.07 15.61
C ASP A 444 8.09 -1.78 14.40
N PRO A 445 9.42 -1.86 14.35
CA PRO A 445 10.16 -2.31 13.17
C PRO A 445 9.99 -3.80 12.83
N ASP A 446 9.44 -4.61 13.72
CA ASP A 446 9.14 -6.02 13.47
C ASP A 446 7.64 -6.27 13.19
N HIS A 447 6.74 -5.32 13.47
CA HIS A 447 5.29 -5.50 13.28
C HIS A 447 4.93 -5.86 11.85
N GLY A 448 5.57 -5.26 10.82
CA GLY A 448 5.28 -5.60 9.43
C GLY A 448 5.54 -7.08 9.08
N LYS A 449 6.60 -7.68 9.64
CA LYS A 449 6.91 -9.12 9.48
C LYS A 449 5.91 -9.99 10.24
N LYS A 450 5.62 -9.62 11.50
CA LYS A 450 4.67 -10.33 12.37
C LYS A 450 3.28 -10.37 11.73
N VAL A 451 2.75 -9.20 11.32
CA VAL A 451 1.42 -9.05 10.72
C VAL A 451 1.29 -9.83 9.41
N LEU A 452 2.28 -9.77 8.50
CA LEU A 452 2.26 -10.57 7.27
C LEU A 452 2.11 -12.07 7.54
N SER A 453 2.82 -12.60 8.54
CA SER A 453 2.79 -14.03 8.87
C SER A 453 1.47 -14.54 9.48
N MET A 454 0.51 -13.64 9.74
CA MET A 454 -0.80 -13.94 10.31
C MET A 454 -1.96 -13.22 9.59
N ALA A 455 -1.69 -12.63 8.41
CA ALA A 455 -2.66 -11.83 7.68
C ALA A 455 -3.62 -12.72 6.86
N PRO A 456 -4.94 -12.54 6.98
CA PRO A 456 -5.92 -13.36 6.27
C PRO A 456 -5.80 -13.17 4.76
N GLY A 457 -5.85 -14.28 4.02
CA GLY A 457 -5.71 -14.32 2.55
C GLY A 457 -4.26 -14.31 2.04
N LEU A 458 -3.24 -14.24 2.91
CA LEU A 458 -1.82 -14.32 2.53
C LEU A 458 -1.18 -15.68 2.86
N GLU A 459 -1.95 -16.66 3.36
CA GLU A 459 -1.46 -17.95 3.88
C GLU A 459 -0.76 -18.81 2.81
N LYS A 460 -1.10 -18.57 1.53
CA LYS A 460 -0.49 -19.21 0.35
C LYS A 460 0.87 -18.61 -0.07
N LEU A 461 1.25 -17.45 0.48
CA LEU A 461 2.47 -16.73 0.10
C LEU A 461 3.61 -17.04 1.08
N ASN A 462 4.75 -17.49 0.56
CA ASN A 462 5.91 -17.79 1.39
C ASN A 462 6.62 -16.49 1.81
N ILE A 463 6.24 -15.95 2.96
CA ILE A 463 6.88 -14.79 3.57
C ILE A 463 8.30 -15.19 3.99
N LEU A 464 9.30 -14.47 3.49
CA LEU A 464 10.70 -14.63 3.86
C LEU A 464 11.14 -13.47 4.78
N PRO A 465 11.05 -13.63 6.11
CA PRO A 465 11.47 -12.60 7.06
C PRO A 465 13.00 -12.59 7.20
N PHE A 466 13.60 -11.43 6.93
CA PHE A 466 15.05 -11.28 7.00
C PHE A 466 15.55 -10.72 8.33
N ARG A 467 16.74 -11.20 8.72
CA ARG A 467 17.61 -10.56 9.71
C ARG A 467 18.06 -9.21 9.17
N VAL A 468 18.28 -8.24 10.05
CA VAL A 468 18.74 -6.90 9.64
C VAL A 468 20.13 -7.01 9.00
N ALA A 469 20.32 -6.37 7.84
CA ALA A 469 21.62 -6.23 7.21
C ALA A 469 22.26 -4.89 7.61
N ALA A 470 23.55 -4.90 7.90
CA ALA A 470 24.33 -3.71 8.28
C ALA A 470 25.73 -3.79 7.65
N TYR A 471 26.47 -2.67 7.63
CA TYR A 471 27.82 -2.64 7.09
C TYR A 471 28.80 -3.18 8.14
N ASP A 472 29.41 -4.32 7.86
CA ASP A 472 30.46 -4.91 8.68
C ASP A 472 31.78 -4.17 8.42
N THR A 473 32.30 -3.50 9.45
CA THR A 473 33.50 -2.67 9.37
C THR A 473 34.81 -3.46 9.36
N ILE A 474 34.78 -4.73 9.75
CA ILE A 474 35.94 -5.65 9.70
C ILE A 474 36.00 -6.31 8.33
N GLU A 475 34.88 -6.88 7.89
CA GLU A 475 34.74 -7.58 6.61
C GLU A 475 34.60 -6.64 5.40
N LYS A 476 34.43 -5.33 5.65
CA LYS A 476 34.24 -4.23 4.68
C LYS A 476 33.16 -4.49 3.63
N LYS A 477 32.01 -4.99 4.07
CA LYS A 477 30.87 -5.31 3.21
C LYS A 477 29.55 -5.33 4.00
N MET A 478 28.44 -5.34 3.29
CA MET A 478 27.14 -5.57 3.91
C MET A 478 27.02 -7.05 4.35
N ALA A 479 26.65 -7.26 5.60
CA ALA A 479 26.46 -8.59 6.19
C ALA A 479 25.21 -8.63 7.09
N PHE A 480 24.77 -9.82 7.49
CA PHE A 480 23.71 -9.96 8.50
C PHE A 480 24.23 -9.54 9.87
N PHE A 481 23.48 -8.67 10.55
CA PHE A 481 23.83 -8.16 11.87
C PHE A 481 23.90 -9.28 12.92
N ASP A 482 25.00 -9.30 13.66
CA ASP A 482 25.25 -10.21 14.78
C ASP A 482 25.33 -9.42 16.09
N PRO A 483 24.35 -9.59 17.02
CA PRO A 483 24.33 -8.89 18.29
C PRO A 483 25.56 -9.14 19.18
N SER A 484 26.24 -10.29 19.04
CA SER A 484 27.40 -10.63 19.89
C SER A 484 28.60 -9.71 19.64
N ARG A 485 28.72 -9.21 18.41
CA ARG A 485 29.78 -8.31 17.94
C ARG A 485 29.23 -6.98 17.40
N ALA A 486 28.10 -6.52 17.94
CA ALA A 486 27.32 -5.37 17.46
C ALA A 486 28.13 -4.07 17.22
N LYS A 487 29.27 -3.88 17.90
CA LYS A 487 30.17 -2.72 17.73
C LYS A 487 30.88 -2.68 16.37
N GLU A 488 30.98 -3.80 15.68
CA GLU A 488 31.62 -3.93 14.36
C GLU A 488 30.68 -3.56 13.21
N PHE A 489 29.40 -3.35 13.48
CA PHE A 489 28.38 -3.02 12.49
C PHE A 489 28.01 -1.54 12.48
N LEU A 490 28.14 -0.92 11.30
CA LEU A 490 27.66 0.43 11.04
C LEU A 490 26.27 0.38 10.36
N PHE A 491 25.30 1.03 11.00
CA PHE A 491 23.99 1.31 10.41
C PHE A 491 24.02 2.65 9.67
N ILE A 492 23.69 2.63 8.39
CA ILE A 492 23.59 3.83 7.54
C ILE A 492 22.12 4.00 7.17
N SER A 493 21.46 4.99 7.80
CA SER A 493 20.07 5.32 7.51
C SER A 493 19.94 6.05 6.18
N GLY A 494 18.73 6.06 5.59
CA GLY A 494 18.45 6.86 4.39
C GLY A 494 18.81 8.33 4.58
N THR A 495 18.54 8.92 5.74
CA THR A 495 19.00 10.28 6.07
C THR A 495 20.52 10.42 6.01
N LYS A 496 21.29 9.50 6.59
CA LYS A 496 22.77 9.55 6.55
C LYS A 496 23.32 9.36 5.13
N MET A 497 22.71 8.46 4.35
CA MET A 497 23.03 8.28 2.92
C MET A 497 22.78 9.57 2.13
N ARG A 498 21.67 10.27 2.38
CA ARG A 498 21.37 11.57 1.75
C ARG A 498 22.29 12.70 2.24
N THR A 499 22.78 12.64 3.49
CA THR A 499 23.84 13.55 3.95
C THR A 499 25.11 13.34 3.16
N TYR A 500 25.60 12.10 3.04
CA TYR A 500 26.82 11.78 2.28
C TYR A 500 26.77 12.32 0.84
N ALA A 501 25.71 12.02 0.08
CA ALA A 501 25.56 12.50 -1.29
C ALA A 501 25.48 14.03 -1.40
N ARG A 502 24.98 14.72 -0.37
CA ARG A 502 24.90 16.20 -0.31
C ARG A 502 26.19 16.88 0.18
N THR A 503 27.11 16.16 0.81
CA THR A 503 28.41 16.70 1.26
C THR A 503 29.58 16.30 0.36
N GLY A 504 29.33 15.57 -0.73
CA GLY A 504 30.37 14.98 -1.57
C GLY A 504 31.14 13.84 -0.87
N GLU A 505 30.68 13.40 0.31
CA GLU A 505 31.25 12.26 1.02
C GLU A 505 30.76 10.95 0.39
N ASN A 506 31.64 9.95 0.33
CA ASN A 506 31.24 8.61 -0.05
C ASN A 506 30.82 7.80 1.20
N PRO A 507 29.81 6.92 1.11
CA PRO A 507 29.62 5.88 2.11
C PRO A 507 30.84 4.94 2.13
N PRO A 508 31.00 4.11 3.17
CA PRO A 508 32.03 3.07 3.18
C PRO A 508 31.97 2.20 1.92
N ASP A 509 33.14 1.88 1.38
CA ASP A 509 33.28 0.98 0.24
C ASP A 509 32.53 -0.35 0.48
N GLY A 510 31.90 -0.91 -0.54
CA GLY A 510 31.04 -2.09 -0.40
C GLY A 510 29.66 -1.84 0.21
N PHE A 511 29.28 -0.61 0.62
CA PHE A 511 27.89 -0.29 1.02
C PHE A 511 26.91 -0.27 -0.18
N MET A 512 27.35 0.25 -1.33
CA MET A 512 26.61 0.35 -2.59
C MET A 512 27.62 0.22 -3.75
N CYS A 513 27.17 -0.26 -4.92
CA CYS A 513 27.94 -0.21 -6.16
C CYS A 513 28.37 1.23 -6.53
N PRO A 514 29.63 1.48 -6.97
CA PRO A 514 30.11 2.83 -7.27
C PRO A 514 29.30 3.55 -8.36
N SER A 515 28.88 2.83 -9.41
CA SER A 515 28.09 3.41 -10.51
C SER A 515 26.69 3.85 -10.02
N GLY A 516 26.01 3.01 -9.26
CA GLY A 516 24.72 3.34 -8.63
C GLY A 516 24.82 4.43 -7.56
N TRP A 517 25.95 4.54 -6.86
CA TRP A 517 26.20 5.67 -5.96
C TRP A 517 26.35 7.00 -6.73
N ASN A 518 27.08 6.99 -7.85
CA ASN A 518 27.28 8.17 -8.71
C ASN A 518 25.96 8.75 -9.25
N VAL A 519 24.95 7.92 -9.52
CA VAL A 519 23.58 8.39 -9.89
C VAL A 519 22.97 9.23 -8.77
N LEU A 520 23.12 8.81 -7.51
CA LEU A 520 22.59 9.54 -6.36
C LEU A 520 23.36 10.84 -6.10
N VAL A 521 24.69 10.83 -6.26
CA VAL A 521 25.52 12.04 -6.13
C VAL A 521 25.05 13.12 -7.10
N LYS A 522 24.99 12.82 -8.41
CA LYS A 522 24.50 13.74 -9.45
C LYS A 522 23.11 14.30 -9.15
N TYR A 523 22.19 13.45 -8.68
CA TYR A 523 20.86 13.90 -8.29
C TYR A 523 20.92 14.91 -7.14
N TYR A 524 21.68 14.63 -6.08
CA TYR A 524 21.79 15.53 -4.94
C TYR A 524 22.61 16.80 -5.23
N GLU A 525 23.55 16.76 -6.16
CA GLU A 525 24.23 17.94 -6.73
C GLU A 525 23.24 18.82 -7.51
N SER A 526 22.43 18.25 -8.42
CA SER A 526 21.45 19.02 -9.21
C SER A 526 20.39 19.73 -8.35
N LEU A 527 20.04 19.15 -7.18
CA LEU A 527 19.19 19.83 -6.21
C LEU A 527 19.88 21.06 -5.62
N GLN A 528 21.19 21.00 -5.33
CA GLN A 528 21.95 22.14 -4.81
C GLN A 528 22.05 23.26 -5.85
N GLU A 529 22.33 22.94 -7.11
CA GLU A 529 22.32 23.91 -8.21
C GLU A 529 20.94 24.60 -8.35
N SER A 530 19.85 23.83 -8.23
CA SER A 530 18.48 24.37 -8.25
C SER A 530 18.18 25.28 -7.04
N GLU A 531 18.70 24.92 -5.86
CA GLU A 531 18.54 25.69 -4.63
C GLU A 531 19.38 26.98 -4.64
N GLU A 532 20.58 26.97 -5.22
CA GLU A 532 21.45 28.15 -5.32
C GLU A 532 20.97 29.13 -6.40
N SER A 533 20.58 28.63 -7.58
CA SER A 533 19.99 29.47 -8.63
C SER A 533 18.66 30.11 -8.19
N ALA A 534 17.82 29.40 -7.42
CA ALA A 534 16.61 29.98 -6.82
C ALA A 534 16.88 31.01 -5.70
N LYS A 535 18.09 31.06 -5.14
CA LYS A 535 18.49 32.01 -4.08
C LYS A 535 19.23 33.25 -4.62
N GLN A 536 19.64 33.26 -5.89
CA GLN A 536 20.16 34.47 -6.53
C GLN A 536 19.00 35.38 -6.94
N PRO A 537 18.87 36.60 -6.40
CA PRO A 537 17.89 37.55 -6.90
C PRO A 537 18.26 37.93 -8.33
N ALA A 538 17.27 37.98 -9.23
CA ALA A 538 17.48 38.38 -10.61
C ALA A 538 18.08 39.81 -10.65
N VAL A 539 19.38 39.91 -10.95
CA VAL A 539 20.07 41.18 -11.16
C VAL A 539 19.57 41.75 -12.49
N VAL A 540 18.52 42.56 -12.40
CA VAL A 540 17.94 43.26 -13.55
C VAL A 540 19.02 44.14 -14.18
N ALA A 541 19.38 43.83 -15.43
CA ALA A 541 20.25 44.69 -16.22
C ALA A 541 19.57 46.05 -16.44
N ALA A 542 20.33 47.12 -16.25
CA ALA A 542 19.91 48.52 -16.41
C ALA A 542 20.57 49.15 -17.65
#